data_AF-D8TXN7-F1
#
_entry.id   AF-D8TXN7-F1
#
_cell.length_a   1.000
_cell.length_b   1.000
_cell.length_c   1.000
_cell.angle_alpha   90.00
_cell.angle_beta   90.00
_cell.angle_gamma   90.00
#
_symmetry.space_group_name_H-M   'P 1'
#
loop_
_entity.id
_entity.type
_entity.pdbx_description
1 polymer ?
#
loop_
_entity_poly.entity_id
_entity_poly.type
_entity_poly.pdbx_seq_one_letter_code
_entity_poly.pdbx_strand_id
1 'polypeptide(L)'
;MNVRRVQMVTCPQENFMPYFSTRGYDTYAQDSAASGGGGRAPVVIGHSFGGLIVQKYILGSAATSSHCSSASPPPPPPPPGPTPGSFPPLSGAAFLCSVPPSGNKQMVMRFLRRDPIMSLKLTWGFIARTFASSRTACRELFFSSDLPEDKLDRYQKFLAAASPTRLLDLRDMNAQVPLPPPSPHAPPAFVLGAAQDTVVDPEAVQASGWARGGELASYYGTQGVLLQDLAHDCMLDTRWQRAAAELETWLAAL
;
A
#
# COMPACT_ATOMS: atom_id res chain seq x y z
N MET A 1 -25.30 -1.78 -2.44
CA MET A 1 -23.84 -1.98 -2.40
C MET A 1 -23.53 -3.28 -1.68
N ASN A 2 -22.87 -4.22 -2.35
CA ASN A 2 -22.51 -5.52 -1.80
C ASN A 2 -21.27 -5.44 -0.88
N VAL A 3 -20.45 -4.42 -1.04
CA VAL A 3 -19.34 -4.13 -0.12
C VAL A 3 -19.75 -3.04 0.86
N ARG A 4 -19.54 -3.29 2.15
CA ARG A 4 -19.72 -2.31 3.22
C ARG A 4 -18.51 -2.16 4.13
N ARG A 5 -17.46 -2.97 3.95
CA ARG A 5 -16.31 -3.00 4.86
C ARG A 5 -15.02 -2.71 4.11
N VAL A 6 -14.29 -1.69 4.58
CA VAL A 6 -13.02 -1.23 4.00
C VAL A 6 -11.94 -1.23 5.09
N GLN A 7 -10.84 -1.92 4.84
CA GLN A 7 -9.72 -2.02 5.77
C GLN A 7 -8.45 -1.44 5.14
N MET A 8 -7.83 -0.46 5.79
CA MET A 8 -6.58 0.15 5.34
C MET A 8 -5.39 -0.45 6.07
N VAL A 9 -4.37 -0.83 5.31
CA VAL A 9 -3.10 -1.34 5.80
C VAL A 9 -2.05 -0.25 5.62
N THR A 10 -1.39 0.11 6.74
CA THR A 10 -0.22 1.00 6.79
C THR A 10 -0.36 2.35 6.07
N CYS A 11 -1.42 3.12 6.35
CA CYS A 11 -1.53 4.50 5.85
C CYS A 11 -2.31 5.41 6.84
N PRO A 12 -1.94 6.71 6.96
CA PRO A 12 -2.65 7.68 7.78
C PRO A 12 -4.13 7.87 7.40
N GLN A 13 -4.95 7.98 8.45
CA GLN A 13 -6.40 7.81 8.42
C GLN A 13 -7.18 9.11 8.14
N GLU A 14 -6.50 10.26 8.11
CA GLU A 14 -7.13 11.59 8.25
C GLU A 14 -8.16 11.91 7.17
N ASN A 15 -7.93 11.49 5.92
CA ASN A 15 -8.83 11.79 4.80
C ASN A 15 -9.74 10.63 4.44
N PHE A 16 -9.15 9.47 4.11
CA PHE A 16 -9.88 8.35 3.52
C PHE A 16 -10.88 7.70 4.51
N MET A 17 -10.53 7.52 5.79
CA MET A 17 -11.47 6.89 6.74
C MET A 17 -12.73 7.74 6.97
N PRO A 18 -12.64 9.05 7.27
CA PRO A 18 -13.82 9.92 7.32
C PRO A 18 -14.59 9.96 5.99
N TYR A 19 -13.90 9.96 4.85
CA TYR A 19 -14.54 9.97 3.54
C TYR A 19 -15.45 8.76 3.33
N PHE A 20 -14.95 7.56 3.58
CA PHE A 20 -15.71 6.32 3.39
C PHE A 20 -16.74 6.08 4.50
N SER A 21 -16.42 6.40 5.76
CA SER A 21 -17.38 6.24 6.87
C SER A 21 -18.62 7.12 6.70
N THR A 22 -18.45 8.38 6.27
CA THR A 22 -19.59 9.28 5.98
C THR A 22 -20.47 8.82 4.81
N ARG A 23 -19.97 7.89 3.99
CA ARG A 23 -20.69 7.24 2.88
C ARG A 23 -21.27 5.87 3.23
N GLY A 24 -21.19 5.47 4.50
CA GLY A 24 -21.79 4.23 4.99
C GLY A 24 -20.91 2.98 4.89
N TYR A 25 -19.59 3.14 4.69
CA TYR A 25 -18.63 2.05 4.80
C TYR A 25 -18.11 1.91 6.24
N ASP A 26 -18.08 0.69 6.75
CA ASP A 26 -17.36 0.31 7.97
C ASP A 26 -15.85 0.36 7.69
N THR A 27 -15.18 1.40 8.18
CA THR A 27 -13.74 1.62 7.95
C THR A 27 -12.89 1.14 9.14
N TYR A 28 -11.83 0.40 8.87
CA TYR A 28 -10.88 -0.09 9.87
C TYR A 28 -9.44 0.23 9.47
N ALA A 29 -8.59 0.56 10.44
CA ALA A 29 -7.14 0.65 10.25
C ALA A 29 -6.46 -0.47 11.03
N GLN A 30 -5.62 -1.26 10.37
CA GLN A 30 -4.86 -2.34 11.02
C GLN A 30 -3.47 -2.46 10.41
N ASP A 31 -2.53 -2.91 11.24
CA ASP A 31 -1.15 -3.15 10.82
C ASP A 31 -0.99 -4.46 10.02
N SER A 32 -2.00 -5.33 10.05
CA SER A 32 -2.06 -6.58 9.29
C SER A 32 -3.32 -6.64 8.43
N ALA A 33 -3.23 -7.36 7.30
CA ALA A 33 -4.39 -7.67 6.49
C ALA A 33 -5.27 -8.69 7.25
N ALA A 34 -6.50 -8.27 7.57
CA ALA A 34 -7.58 -8.99 8.24
C ALA A 34 -7.34 -9.53 9.67
N SER A 35 -8.13 -9.02 10.61
CA SER A 35 -8.49 -9.74 11.85
C SER A 35 -9.98 -10.08 11.83
N GLY A 36 -10.29 -11.31 12.24
CA GLY A 36 -11.62 -11.91 12.14
C GLY A 36 -12.65 -11.26 13.05
N GLY A 37 -13.39 -10.27 12.53
CA GLY A 37 -14.66 -9.84 13.08
C GLY A 37 -15.80 -10.38 12.22
N GLY A 38 -16.70 -11.19 12.81
CA GLY A 38 -17.86 -11.77 12.13
C GLY A 38 -18.61 -10.73 11.29
N GLY A 39 -18.60 -10.89 9.97
CA GLY A 39 -19.16 -9.96 9.00
C GLY A 39 -18.75 -10.31 7.57
N ARG A 40 -19.29 -9.59 6.58
CA ARG A 40 -18.91 -9.76 5.16
C ARG A 40 -17.41 -9.53 4.98
N ALA A 41 -16.82 -10.28 4.06
CA ALA A 41 -15.42 -10.16 3.67
C ALA A 41 -15.06 -8.69 3.37
N PRO A 42 -13.94 -8.16 3.92
CA PRO A 42 -13.56 -6.78 3.69
C PRO A 42 -12.93 -6.59 2.30
N VAL A 43 -12.95 -5.35 1.83
CA VAL A 43 -11.97 -4.88 0.86
C VAL A 43 -10.75 -4.39 1.64
N VAL A 44 -9.55 -4.84 1.27
CA VAL A 44 -8.31 -4.40 1.89
C VAL A 44 -7.57 -3.44 0.96
N ILE A 45 -7.17 -2.29 1.50
CA ILE A 45 -6.43 -1.24 0.80
C ILE A 45 -4.98 -1.28 1.29
N GLY A 46 -4.05 -1.54 0.38
CA GLY A 46 -2.61 -1.37 0.60
C GLY A 46 -2.13 -0.09 -0.07
N HIS A 47 -1.35 0.71 0.65
CA HIS A 47 -0.61 1.83 0.08
C HIS A 47 0.89 1.55 0.11
N SER A 48 1.64 1.92 -0.93
CA SER A 48 3.10 1.77 -0.97
C SER A 48 3.54 0.33 -0.63
N PHE A 49 4.33 0.14 0.41
CA PHE A 49 4.72 -1.18 0.92
C PHE A 49 3.58 -2.02 1.49
N GLY A 50 2.50 -1.39 1.99
CA GLY A 50 1.29 -2.07 2.42
C GLY A 50 0.67 -2.92 1.31
N GLY A 51 0.87 -2.54 0.05
CA GLY A 51 0.47 -3.34 -1.10
C GLY A 51 1.14 -4.73 -1.15
N LEU A 52 2.40 -4.87 -0.74
CA LEU A 52 3.07 -6.17 -0.66
C LEU A 52 2.51 -7.06 0.47
N ILE A 53 2.06 -6.44 1.57
CA ILE A 53 1.38 -7.16 2.66
C ILE A 53 0.07 -7.76 2.13
N VAL A 54 -0.71 -6.97 1.38
CA VAL A 54 -1.96 -7.42 0.75
C VAL A 54 -1.71 -8.50 -0.30
N GLN A 55 -0.68 -8.35 -1.15
CA GLN A 55 -0.30 -9.37 -2.13
C GLN A 55 0.03 -10.70 -1.46
N LYS A 56 0.87 -10.70 -0.41
CA LYS A 56 1.22 -11.91 0.35
C LYS A 56 0.02 -12.54 1.04
N TYR A 57 -0.88 -11.72 1.57
CA TYR A 57 -2.13 -12.18 2.16
C TYR A 57 -2.99 -12.94 1.13
N ILE A 58 -3.16 -12.39 -0.08
CA ILE A 58 -3.89 -13.03 -1.18
C ILE A 58 -3.24 -14.35 -1.60
N LEU A 59 -1.91 -14.41 -1.59
CA LEU A 59 -1.15 -15.61 -1.94
C LEU A 59 -1.12 -16.67 -0.84
N GLY A 60 -1.81 -16.48 0.29
CA GLY A 60 -1.73 -17.40 1.43
C GLY A 60 -0.36 -17.41 2.12
N SER A 61 0.50 -16.45 1.77
CA SER A 61 1.93 -16.41 2.13
C SER A 61 2.26 -15.30 3.13
N ALA A 62 1.26 -14.63 3.74
CA ALA A 62 1.51 -13.68 4.81
C ALA A 62 2.09 -14.45 6.02
N ALA A 63 3.42 -14.45 6.12
CA ALA A 63 4.12 -15.02 7.25
C ALA A 63 3.62 -14.36 8.54
N THR A 64 3.24 -15.20 9.48
CA THR A 64 3.04 -14.89 10.89
C THR A 64 4.29 -14.19 11.42
N SER A 65 4.23 -12.88 11.59
CA SER A 65 5.21 -12.16 12.41
C SER A 65 4.85 -12.37 13.88
N SER A 66 5.08 -13.58 14.38
CA SER A 66 5.12 -13.86 15.81
C SER A 66 6.58 -13.83 16.26
N HIS A 67 6.98 -12.72 16.89
CA HIS A 67 8.15 -12.70 17.77
C HIS A 67 7.72 -12.10 19.11
N CYS A 68 7.63 -12.96 20.12
CA CYS A 68 7.94 -12.64 21.51
C CYS A 68 8.36 -13.94 22.20
N SER A 69 9.66 -14.16 22.26
CA SER A 69 10.27 -15.13 23.17
C SER A 69 10.33 -14.51 24.55
N SER A 70 9.51 -14.98 25.48
CA SER A 70 9.76 -14.85 26.92
C SER A 70 9.29 -16.12 27.61
N ALA A 71 10.19 -16.75 28.35
CA ALA A 71 10.04 -18.05 28.97
C ALA A 71 8.92 -18.07 30.05
N SER A 72 7.97 -18.99 29.89
CA SER A 72 7.13 -19.60 30.93
C SER A 72 6.45 -20.84 30.32
N PRO A 73 6.12 -21.88 31.12
CA PRO A 73 5.53 -23.12 30.60
C PRO A 73 4.15 -22.88 29.97
N PRO A 74 3.77 -23.64 28.92
CA PRO A 74 2.62 -23.31 28.08
C PRO A 74 1.28 -23.55 28.80
N PRO A 75 0.28 -22.66 28.64
CA PRO A 75 -1.12 -22.95 28.96
C PRO A 75 -1.68 -24.07 28.07
N PRO A 76 -2.83 -24.69 28.43
CA PRO A 76 -3.47 -25.72 27.61
C PRO A 76 -3.71 -25.23 26.18
N PRO A 77 -3.68 -26.14 25.18
CA PRO A 77 -3.78 -25.74 23.78
C PRO A 77 -5.08 -24.97 23.53
N PRO A 78 -5.01 -23.78 22.90
CA PRO A 78 -6.21 -23.09 22.45
C PRO A 78 -6.99 -23.97 21.46
N PRO A 79 -8.30 -23.73 21.28
CA PRO A 79 -9.05 -24.36 20.19
C PRO A 79 -8.31 -24.17 18.87
N PRO A 80 -8.40 -25.13 17.92
CA PRO A 80 -7.62 -25.08 16.69
C PRO A 80 -7.79 -23.71 16.02
N GLY A 81 -6.69 -22.94 16.00
CA GLY A 81 -6.63 -21.67 15.30
C GLY A 81 -6.77 -21.88 13.79
N PRO A 82 -7.03 -20.80 13.03
CA PRO A 82 -7.08 -20.87 11.58
C PRO A 82 -5.79 -21.50 11.04
N THR A 83 -5.93 -22.46 10.14
CA THR A 83 -4.82 -23.15 9.47
C THR A 83 -3.88 -22.11 8.85
N PRO A 84 -2.54 -22.23 8.98
CA PRO A 84 -1.60 -21.37 8.26
C PRO A 84 -1.94 -21.36 6.76
N GLY A 85 -2.20 -20.19 6.20
CA GLY A 85 -2.67 -20.01 4.81
C GLY A 85 -4.19 -19.89 4.64
N SER A 86 -5.00 -20.09 5.69
CA SER A 86 -6.45 -19.82 5.69
C SER A 86 -6.75 -18.39 6.15
N PHE A 87 -6.32 -17.43 5.36
CA PHE A 87 -6.72 -16.05 5.58
C PHE A 87 -8.21 -15.87 5.27
N PRO A 88 -8.96 -15.07 6.05
CA PRO A 88 -10.34 -14.74 5.71
C PRO A 88 -10.46 -14.27 4.25
N PRO A 89 -11.47 -14.72 3.49
CA PRO A 89 -11.64 -14.28 2.11
C PRO A 89 -11.81 -12.75 2.06
N LEU A 90 -11.29 -12.13 1.01
CA LEU A 90 -11.48 -10.70 0.74
C LEU A 90 -12.59 -10.52 -0.31
N SER A 91 -13.37 -9.45 -0.19
CA SER A 91 -14.29 -9.04 -1.25
C SER A 91 -13.59 -8.24 -2.36
N GLY A 92 -12.37 -7.76 -2.10
CA GLY A 92 -11.55 -7.03 -3.06
C GLY A 92 -10.21 -6.62 -2.45
N ALA A 93 -9.26 -6.26 -3.31
CA ALA A 93 -7.97 -5.71 -2.92
C ALA A 93 -7.67 -4.43 -3.71
N ALA A 94 -7.42 -3.33 -3.01
CA ALA A 94 -7.06 -2.05 -3.61
C ALA A 94 -5.58 -1.75 -3.34
N PHE A 95 -4.87 -1.36 -4.39
CA PHE A 95 -3.44 -1.06 -4.38
C PHE A 95 -3.24 0.39 -4.80
N LEU A 96 -2.86 1.25 -3.86
CA LEU A 96 -2.64 2.68 -4.09
C LEU A 96 -1.14 2.95 -4.06
N CYS A 97 -0.57 3.45 -5.14
CA CYS A 97 0.87 3.74 -5.27
C CYS A 97 1.74 2.58 -4.74
N SER A 98 1.33 1.34 -5.01
CA SER A 98 1.85 0.14 -4.35
C SER A 98 3.03 -0.49 -5.07
N VAL A 99 3.94 -1.08 -4.29
CA VAL A 99 5.10 -1.80 -4.84
C VAL A 99 4.62 -3.03 -5.64
N PRO A 100 5.13 -3.24 -6.87
CA PRO A 100 4.73 -4.37 -7.71
C PRO A 100 5.26 -5.72 -7.20
N PRO A 101 4.74 -6.85 -7.72
CA PRO A 101 5.11 -8.20 -7.28
C PRO A 101 6.58 -8.56 -7.56
N SER A 102 7.22 -7.98 -8.58
CA SER A 102 8.66 -8.13 -8.81
C SER A 102 9.54 -7.44 -7.75
N GLY A 103 8.94 -6.61 -6.90
CA GLY A 103 9.61 -5.78 -5.92
C GLY A 103 10.20 -4.51 -6.53
N ASN A 104 11.14 -3.91 -5.81
CA ASN A 104 11.69 -2.59 -6.17
C ASN A 104 12.91 -2.64 -7.12
N LYS A 105 13.51 -3.80 -7.43
CA LYS A 105 14.77 -3.84 -8.18
C LYS A 105 14.63 -3.28 -9.60
N GLN A 106 13.59 -3.71 -10.32
CA GLN A 106 13.35 -3.21 -11.68
C GLN A 106 12.95 -1.73 -11.67
N MET A 107 12.14 -1.34 -10.68
CA MET A 107 11.73 0.03 -10.43
C MET A 107 12.92 0.96 -10.15
N VAL A 108 13.80 0.58 -9.22
CA VAL A 108 15.04 1.30 -8.90
C VAL A 108 15.95 1.39 -10.11
N MET A 109 16.08 0.32 -10.92
CA MET A 109 16.88 0.36 -12.13
C MET A 109 16.33 1.32 -13.19
N ARG A 110 15.00 1.40 -13.34
CA ARG A 110 14.33 2.36 -14.23
C ARG A 110 14.54 3.80 -13.75
N PHE A 111 14.30 4.07 -12.47
CA PHE A 111 14.56 5.38 -11.88
C PHE A 111 16.03 5.78 -12.02
N LEU A 112 16.97 4.88 -11.71
CA LEU A 112 18.41 5.14 -11.81
C LEU A 112 18.83 5.49 -13.24
N ARG A 113 18.23 4.83 -14.25
CA ARG A 113 18.49 5.14 -15.66
C ARG A 113 17.86 6.46 -16.10
N ARG A 114 16.71 6.84 -15.53
CA ARG A 114 15.96 8.06 -15.90
C ARG A 114 16.54 9.30 -15.24
N ASP A 115 16.80 9.24 -13.94
CA ASP A 115 17.34 10.33 -13.13
C ASP A 115 18.26 9.79 -12.03
N PRO A 116 19.57 9.66 -12.31
CA PRO A 116 20.53 9.13 -11.35
C PRO A 116 20.66 9.99 -10.08
N ILE A 117 20.56 11.32 -10.21
CA ILE A 117 20.71 12.25 -9.09
C ILE A 117 19.51 12.15 -8.16
N MET A 118 18.30 12.15 -8.71
CA MET A 118 17.07 11.95 -7.93
C MET A 118 17.07 10.55 -7.29
N SER A 119 17.54 9.52 -7.99
CA SER A 119 17.64 8.16 -7.45
C SER A 119 18.61 8.04 -6.27
N LEU A 120 19.75 8.74 -6.35
CA LEU A 120 20.70 8.88 -5.24
C LEU A 120 20.06 9.62 -4.06
N LYS A 121 19.38 10.75 -4.31
CA LYS A 121 18.65 11.51 -3.29
C LYS A 121 17.55 10.69 -2.63
N LEU A 122 16.78 9.93 -3.41
CA LEU A 122 15.73 9.03 -2.96
C LEU A 122 16.29 7.95 -2.06
N THR A 123 17.31 7.24 -2.54
CA THR A 123 18.00 6.17 -1.81
C THR A 123 18.57 6.70 -0.49
N TRP A 124 19.28 7.83 -0.51
CA TRP A 124 19.77 8.49 0.70
C TRP A 124 18.63 8.98 1.59
N GLY A 125 17.54 9.49 1.01
CA GLY A 125 16.42 10.05 1.73
C GLY A 125 15.69 8.99 2.55
N PHE A 126 15.57 7.79 2.00
CA PHE A 126 15.03 6.62 2.67
C PHE A 126 16.05 6.01 3.66
N ILE A 127 17.31 5.76 3.27
CA ILE A 127 18.36 5.18 4.14
C ILE A 127 18.62 6.06 5.37
N ALA A 128 18.83 7.36 5.17
CA ALA A 128 19.10 8.30 6.25
C ALA A 128 17.82 8.86 6.89
N ARG A 129 16.63 8.36 6.50
CA ARG A 129 15.31 8.84 6.95
C ARG A 129 15.19 10.37 6.91
N THR A 130 15.76 11.01 5.90
CA THR A 130 15.79 12.48 5.81
C THR A 130 14.39 13.08 5.74
N PHE A 131 13.38 12.35 5.23
CA PHE A 131 11.99 12.77 5.28
C PHE A 131 11.50 13.03 6.72
N ALA A 132 12.04 12.33 7.71
CA ALA A 132 11.66 12.50 9.12
C ALA A 132 12.20 13.80 9.72
N SER A 133 13.26 14.39 9.15
CA SER A 133 13.96 15.57 9.68
C SER A 133 14.00 16.77 8.73
N SER A 134 13.66 16.60 7.45
CA SER A 134 13.67 17.63 6.40
C SER A 134 12.30 17.73 5.73
N ARG A 135 11.67 18.91 5.84
CA ARG A 135 10.38 19.21 5.21
C ARG A 135 10.47 19.12 3.69
N THR A 136 11.57 19.64 3.12
CA THR A 136 11.83 19.57 1.69
C THR A 136 11.89 18.12 1.21
N ALA A 137 12.65 17.26 1.92
CA ALA A 137 12.73 15.85 1.56
C ALA A 137 11.38 15.13 1.75
N CYS A 138 10.64 15.45 2.81
CA CYS A 138 9.29 14.92 3.03
C CYS A 138 8.36 15.25 1.87
N ARG A 139 8.34 16.52 1.43
CA ARG A 139 7.54 16.97 0.29
C ARG A 139 7.96 16.28 -1.00
N GLU A 140 9.24 16.35 -1.37
CA GLU A 140 9.76 15.79 -2.62
C GLU A 140 9.51 14.27 -2.76
N LEU A 141 9.44 13.56 -1.64
CA LEU A 141 9.22 12.11 -1.61
C LEU A 141 7.74 11.74 -1.59
N PHE A 142 6.91 12.45 -0.82
CA PHE A 142 5.57 11.95 -0.50
C PHE A 142 4.42 12.80 -1.07
N PHE A 143 4.63 14.07 -1.37
CA PHE A 143 3.53 15.03 -1.54
C PHE A 143 3.69 15.94 -2.76
N SER A 144 2.55 16.43 -3.27
CA SER A 144 2.56 17.43 -4.33
C SER A 144 3.24 18.72 -3.85
N SER A 145 3.84 19.44 -4.80
CA SER A 145 4.53 20.70 -4.52
C SER A 145 3.62 21.77 -3.91
N ASP A 146 2.31 21.68 -4.16
CA ASP A 146 1.27 22.58 -3.68
C ASP A 146 0.63 22.16 -2.34
N LEU A 147 1.12 21.13 -1.65
CA LEU A 147 0.61 20.76 -0.32
C LEU A 147 0.82 21.90 0.69
N PRO A 148 -0.22 22.38 1.39
CA PRO A 148 -0.09 23.42 2.42
C PRO A 148 0.96 23.08 3.49
N GLU A 149 1.73 24.08 3.93
CA GLU A 149 2.83 23.90 4.88
C GLU A 149 2.37 23.36 6.25
N ASP A 150 1.19 23.76 6.71
CA ASP A 150 0.60 23.26 7.96
C ASP A 150 0.27 21.77 7.90
N LYS A 151 -0.17 21.29 6.73
CA LYS A 151 -0.38 19.86 6.46
C LYS A 151 0.94 19.13 6.33
N LEU A 152 1.92 19.68 5.61
CA LEU A 152 3.24 19.07 5.48
C LEU A 152 3.88 18.86 6.87
N ASP A 153 3.83 19.86 7.75
CA ASP A 153 4.35 19.78 9.11
C ASP A 153 3.68 18.69 9.94
N ARG A 154 2.37 18.50 9.76
CA ARG A 154 1.61 17.45 10.43
C ARG A 154 1.96 16.07 9.87
N TYR A 155 1.92 15.92 8.56
CA TYR A 155 2.13 14.63 7.89
C TYR A 155 3.57 14.15 8.03
N GLN A 156 4.55 15.06 8.02
CA GLN A 156 5.94 14.74 8.35
C GLN A 156 6.06 14.10 9.72
N LYS A 157 5.35 14.62 10.75
CA LYS A 157 5.39 14.04 12.10
C LYS A 157 4.81 12.63 12.13
N PHE A 158 3.75 12.36 11.36
CA PHE A 158 3.19 11.01 11.23
C PHE A 158 4.19 10.05 10.56
N LEU A 159 4.80 10.46 9.45
CA LEU A 159 5.82 9.68 8.74
C LEU A 159 7.08 9.46 9.60
N ALA A 160 7.49 10.46 10.39
CA ALA A 160 8.62 10.35 11.31
C ALA A 160 8.36 9.36 12.46
N ALA A 161 7.13 9.34 12.97
CA ALA A 161 6.69 8.44 14.03
C ALA A 161 6.50 6.98 13.56
N ALA A 162 6.36 6.75 12.25
CA ALA A 162 6.26 5.39 11.70
C ALA A 162 7.57 4.61 11.89
N SER A 163 7.44 3.36 12.36
CA SER A 163 8.55 2.49 12.74
C SER A 163 9.59 2.29 11.61
N PRO A 164 10.91 2.37 11.88
CA PRO A 164 11.96 2.14 10.89
C PRO A 164 11.88 0.79 10.18
N THR A 165 11.45 -0.26 10.90
CA THR A 165 11.34 -1.63 10.37
C THR A 165 10.23 -1.76 9.33
N ARG A 166 9.21 -0.88 9.35
CA ARG A 166 8.04 -0.98 8.47
C ARG A 166 8.20 -0.29 7.12
N LEU A 167 9.05 0.73 7.05
CA LEU A 167 9.20 1.53 5.83
C LEU A 167 10.26 0.99 4.86
N LEU A 168 11.22 0.17 5.33
CA LEU A 168 12.52 0.10 4.64
C LEU A 168 13.42 -1.11 4.95
N ASP A 169 12.89 -2.29 5.28
CA ASP A 169 13.74 -3.49 5.18
C ASP A 169 13.83 -3.94 3.71
N LEU A 170 14.61 -3.20 2.92
CA LEU A 170 14.86 -3.49 1.50
C LEU A 170 15.52 -4.85 1.32
N ARG A 171 16.25 -5.35 2.33
CA ARG A 171 16.94 -6.62 2.27
C ARG A 171 15.96 -7.78 2.45
N ASP A 172 15.09 -7.68 3.44
CA ASP A 172 14.01 -8.65 3.67
C ASP A 172 12.98 -8.61 2.53
N MET A 173 12.63 -7.42 2.02
CA MET A 173 11.75 -7.26 0.86
C MET A 173 12.35 -7.93 -0.39
N ASN A 174 13.63 -7.69 -0.69
CA ASN A 174 14.32 -8.27 -1.86
C ASN A 174 14.48 -9.79 -1.77
N ALA A 175 14.41 -10.37 -0.57
CA ALA A 175 14.41 -11.81 -0.37
C ALA A 175 13.02 -12.43 -0.58
N GLN A 176 11.95 -11.63 -0.53
CA GLN A 176 10.55 -12.08 -0.58
C GLN A 176 9.85 -11.79 -1.92
N VAL A 177 10.59 -11.29 -2.92
CA VAL A 177 10.12 -10.98 -4.28
C VAL A 177 11.10 -11.60 -5.30
N PRO A 178 10.66 -12.03 -6.50
CA PRO A 178 9.32 -11.85 -7.07
C PRO A 178 8.26 -12.76 -6.44
N LEU A 179 7.02 -12.26 -6.34
CA LEU A 179 5.87 -13.05 -5.89
C LEU A 179 5.31 -13.94 -7.02
N PRO A 180 4.90 -15.19 -6.74
CA PRO A 180 4.27 -16.08 -7.72
C PRO A 180 2.91 -15.52 -8.16
N PRO A 181 2.40 -15.81 -9.38
CA PRO A 181 1.12 -15.28 -9.84
C PRO A 181 -0.05 -15.64 -8.90
N PRO A 182 -1.06 -14.75 -8.77
CA PRO A 182 -2.20 -15.01 -7.90
C PRO A 182 -3.08 -16.13 -8.49
N SER A 183 -3.80 -16.83 -7.60
CA SER A 183 -4.79 -17.84 -8.02
C SER A 183 -5.85 -17.23 -8.94
N PRO A 184 -6.42 -17.98 -9.91
CA PRO A 184 -7.59 -17.54 -10.66
C PRO A 184 -8.80 -17.15 -9.80
N HIS A 185 -8.82 -17.58 -8.54
CA HIS A 185 -9.84 -17.23 -7.54
C HIS A 185 -9.44 -16.05 -6.64
N ALA A 186 -8.39 -15.31 -6.98
CA ALA A 186 -8.02 -14.10 -6.27
C ALA A 186 -9.18 -13.08 -6.26
N PRO A 187 -9.30 -12.27 -5.19
CA PRO A 187 -10.34 -11.26 -5.11
C PRO A 187 -10.17 -10.23 -6.24
N PRO A 188 -11.27 -9.55 -6.67
CA PRO A 188 -11.17 -8.43 -7.60
C PRO A 188 -10.15 -7.40 -7.12
N ALA A 189 -9.36 -6.86 -8.06
CA ALA A 189 -8.31 -5.90 -7.74
C ALA A 189 -8.55 -4.52 -8.36
N PHE A 190 -8.21 -3.50 -7.58
CA PHE A 190 -8.12 -2.10 -8.01
C PHE A 190 -6.68 -1.63 -7.88
N VAL A 191 -6.15 -1.01 -8.94
CA VAL A 191 -4.77 -0.52 -8.97
C VAL A 191 -4.79 0.95 -9.36
N LEU A 192 -4.33 1.81 -8.46
CA LEU A 192 -4.23 3.25 -8.66
C LEU A 192 -2.80 3.72 -8.40
N GLY A 193 -2.31 4.57 -9.29
CA GLY A 193 -1.02 5.22 -9.20
C GLY A 193 -1.15 6.72 -9.33
N ALA A 194 -0.04 7.39 -9.03
CA ALA A 194 0.09 8.83 -9.10
C ALA A 194 1.25 9.18 -10.06
N ALA A 195 1.03 10.08 -11.02
CA ALA A 195 2.04 10.37 -12.05
C ALA A 195 3.26 11.13 -11.50
N GLN A 196 3.10 11.83 -10.38
CA GLN A 196 4.17 12.54 -9.68
C GLN A 196 4.77 11.71 -8.54
N ASP A 197 4.47 10.40 -8.50
CA ASP A 197 5.07 9.48 -7.55
C ASP A 197 6.57 9.31 -7.85
N THR A 198 7.40 9.74 -6.90
CA THR A 198 8.86 9.63 -6.97
C THR A 198 9.39 8.40 -6.24
N VAL A 199 8.52 7.66 -5.54
CA VAL A 199 8.87 6.50 -4.71
C VAL A 199 8.55 5.21 -5.45
N VAL A 200 7.34 5.12 -6.02
CA VAL A 200 6.88 3.99 -6.81
C VAL A 200 6.66 4.44 -8.25
N ASP A 201 7.34 3.77 -9.18
CA ASP A 201 7.30 4.14 -10.60
C ASP A 201 5.87 4.00 -11.14
N PRO A 202 5.29 5.05 -11.76
CA PRO A 202 4.01 4.97 -12.46
C PRO A 202 3.89 3.80 -13.45
N GLU A 203 5.01 3.33 -14.03
CA GLU A 203 5.05 2.16 -14.91
C GLU A 203 4.62 0.85 -14.23
N ALA A 204 4.71 0.77 -12.88
CA ALA A 204 4.17 -0.34 -12.11
C ALA A 204 2.63 -0.40 -12.14
N VAL A 205 1.97 0.73 -12.38
CA VAL A 205 0.50 0.88 -12.42
C VAL A 205 0.00 0.92 -13.87
N GLN A 206 0.68 1.66 -14.74
CA GLN A 206 0.37 1.79 -16.16
C GLN A 206 1.64 1.91 -17.01
N ALA A 207 1.86 0.99 -17.95
CA ALA A 207 3.01 1.05 -18.86
C ALA A 207 2.99 2.33 -19.72
N SER A 208 4.17 2.89 -20.01
CA SER A 208 4.36 4.01 -20.93
C SER A 208 4.18 3.55 -22.40
N GLY A 209 2.92 3.34 -22.81
CA GLY A 209 2.55 2.95 -24.18
C GLY A 209 1.16 2.31 -24.30
N TRP A 210 0.76 1.90 -25.51
CA TRP A 210 -0.54 1.22 -25.79
C TRP A 210 -0.64 -0.20 -25.16
N ALA A 211 0.41 -0.67 -24.48
CA ALA A 211 0.41 -1.95 -23.78
C ALA A 211 -0.53 -1.90 -22.55
N ARG A 212 -1.41 -2.90 -22.44
CA ARG A 212 -2.44 -2.99 -21.41
C ARG A 212 -1.81 -3.10 -20.01
N GLY A 213 -1.92 -2.04 -19.21
CA GLY A 213 -1.65 -2.04 -17.76
C GLY A 213 -0.18 -2.09 -17.35
N GLY A 214 0.16 -1.48 -16.21
CA GLY A 214 1.47 -1.64 -15.57
C GLY A 214 1.59 -3.02 -14.92
N GLU A 215 2.76 -3.32 -14.36
CA GLU A 215 3.07 -4.64 -13.81
C GLU A 215 2.00 -5.17 -12.82
N LEU A 216 1.62 -4.36 -11.83
CA LEU A 216 0.68 -4.76 -10.78
C LEU A 216 -0.75 -4.92 -11.33
N ALA A 217 -1.16 -4.05 -12.25
CA ALA A 217 -2.45 -4.14 -12.92
C ALA A 217 -2.55 -5.42 -13.78
N SER A 218 -1.49 -5.71 -14.54
CA SER A 218 -1.38 -6.92 -15.36
C SER A 218 -1.38 -8.19 -14.50
N TYR A 219 -0.67 -8.16 -13.38
CA TYR A 219 -0.56 -9.28 -12.45
C TYR A 219 -1.91 -9.70 -11.84
N TYR A 220 -2.82 -8.76 -11.64
CA TYR A 220 -4.19 -9.02 -11.19
C TYR A 220 -5.24 -9.01 -12.32
N GLY A 221 -4.84 -8.90 -13.59
CA GLY A 221 -5.76 -8.87 -14.72
C GLY A 221 -6.74 -7.69 -14.71
N THR A 222 -6.34 -6.55 -14.14
CA THR A 222 -7.17 -5.34 -14.03
C THR A 222 -6.58 -4.18 -14.83
N GLN A 223 -7.33 -3.09 -14.97
CA GLN A 223 -6.83 -1.83 -15.54
C GLN A 223 -6.32 -0.92 -14.42
N GLY A 224 -5.13 -0.36 -14.61
CA GLY A 224 -4.57 0.63 -13.70
C GLY A 224 -5.14 2.03 -13.95
N VAL A 225 -5.39 2.78 -12.88
CA VAL A 225 -5.80 4.19 -12.92
C VAL A 225 -4.60 5.06 -12.56
N LEU A 226 -4.15 5.93 -13.47
CA LEU A 226 -3.04 6.85 -13.21
C LEU A 226 -3.53 8.29 -13.08
N LEU A 227 -3.48 8.85 -11.87
CA LEU A 227 -3.86 10.24 -11.60
C LEU A 227 -2.68 11.19 -11.81
N GLN A 228 -2.86 12.17 -12.70
CA GLN A 228 -1.76 13.04 -13.19
C GLN A 228 -1.30 14.10 -12.18
N ASP A 229 -2.15 14.44 -11.24
CA ASP A 229 -2.04 15.60 -10.36
C ASP A 229 -1.83 15.21 -8.88
N LEU A 230 -1.36 13.98 -8.65
CA LEU A 230 -1.05 13.44 -7.33
C LEU A 230 0.40 12.97 -7.25
N ALA A 231 0.93 12.97 -6.03
CA ALA A 231 2.19 12.38 -5.61
C ALA A 231 1.99 11.04 -4.85
N HIS A 232 3.06 10.52 -4.26
CA HIS A 232 3.11 9.16 -3.69
C HIS A 232 2.05 8.90 -2.62
N ASP A 233 1.94 9.77 -1.61
CA ASP A 233 0.95 9.62 -0.53
C ASP A 233 -0.41 10.20 -0.96
N CYS A 234 -0.96 9.61 -2.02
CA CYS A 234 -2.20 10.03 -2.68
C CYS A 234 -3.43 10.08 -1.75
N MET A 235 -3.36 9.45 -0.58
CA MET A 235 -4.41 9.47 0.44
C MET A 235 -4.38 10.75 1.29
N LEU A 236 -3.21 11.40 1.41
CA LEU A 236 -3.01 12.62 2.17
C LEU A 236 -2.77 13.87 1.31
N ASP A 237 -2.44 13.68 0.04
CA ASP A 237 -2.04 14.75 -0.88
C ASP A 237 -3.17 15.77 -1.18
N THR A 238 -2.85 16.86 -1.88
CA THR A 238 -3.76 18.00 -2.12
C THR A 238 -5.07 17.63 -2.80
N ARG A 239 -5.04 16.62 -3.68
CA ARG A 239 -6.20 16.15 -4.47
C ARG A 239 -6.65 14.74 -4.09
N TRP A 240 -6.43 14.34 -2.84
CA TRP A 240 -6.74 12.99 -2.35
C TRP A 240 -8.17 12.52 -2.66
N GLN A 241 -9.13 13.45 -2.76
CA GLN A 241 -10.53 13.15 -3.08
C GLN A 241 -10.67 12.48 -4.44
N ARG A 242 -9.78 12.75 -5.40
CA ARG A 242 -9.78 12.08 -6.71
C ARG A 242 -9.48 10.59 -6.54
N ALA A 243 -8.44 10.25 -5.77
CA ALA A 243 -8.11 8.86 -5.48
C ALA A 243 -9.24 8.16 -4.70
N ALA A 244 -9.87 8.86 -3.75
CA ALA A 244 -11.01 8.34 -3.00
C ALA A 244 -12.23 8.09 -3.91
N ALA A 245 -12.52 8.97 -4.86
CA ALA A 245 -13.65 8.86 -5.79
C ALA A 245 -13.48 7.71 -6.80
N GLU A 246 -12.27 7.50 -7.33
CA GLU A 246 -11.96 6.35 -8.19
C GLU A 246 -12.16 5.04 -7.42
N LEU A 247 -11.65 4.98 -6.19
CA LEU A 247 -11.83 3.82 -5.32
C LEU A 247 -13.30 3.60 -4.96
N GLU A 248 -14.06 4.65 -4.63
CA GLU A 248 -15.49 4.56 -4.36
C GLU A 248 -16.28 4.04 -5.56
N THR A 249 -15.97 4.53 -6.76
CA THR A 249 -16.60 4.08 -8.01
C THR A 249 -16.38 2.59 -8.22
N TRP A 250 -15.14 2.12 -8.00
CA TRP A 250 -14.84 0.70 -8.05
C TRP A 250 -15.56 -0.10 -6.95
N LEU A 251 -15.56 0.38 -5.70
CA LEU A 251 -16.25 -0.25 -4.57
C LEU A 251 -17.77 -0.37 -4.82
N ALA A 252 -18.38 0.59 -5.51
CA ALA A 252 -19.80 0.56 -5.86
C ALA A 252 -20.14 -0.50 -6.94
N ALA A 253 -19.14 -0.90 -7.74
CA ALA A 253 -19.26 -1.90 -8.79
C ALA A 253 -18.98 -3.34 -8.32
N LEU A 254 -18.51 -3.53 -7.09
CA LEU A 254 -18.35 -4.83 -6.41
C LEU A 254 -19.68 -5.31 -5.77
#